data_AF-A0A0E0LSD9-F1
#
_entry.id   AF-A0A0E0LSD9-F1
#
_cell.length_a   1.000
_cell.length_b   1.000
_cell.length_c   1.000
_cell.angle_alpha   90.00
_cell.angle_beta   90.00
_cell.angle_gamma   90.00
#
_symmetry.space_group_name_H-M   'P 1'
#
loop_
_entity.id
_entity.type
_entity.pdbx_description
1 polymer ?
#
loop_
_entity_poly.entity_id
_entity_poly.type
_entity_poly.pdbx_seq_one_letter_code
_entity_poly.pdbx_strand_id
1 'polypeptide(L)'
;MWSPAQISVTVVVNVSTEEDLTGVDTYLGRPWHPYSRVIFMSSYLDGNVVNPKGWVAWYINNATNERSTASTVYYAEYNNTGAGAIVSHRVHWKGFHLLTTDEVRDFTVENFIGAALWLPETNVSFHLDLGL
;
A
#
# COMPACT_ATOMS: atom_id res chain seq x y z
N MET A 1 -7.80 -25.18 12.31
CA MET A 1 -7.29 -23.91 12.88
C MET A 1 -6.68 -23.14 11.72
N TRP A 2 -7.42 -22.17 11.16
CA TRP A 2 -6.99 -21.42 9.97
C TRP A 2 -5.97 -20.37 10.40
N SER A 3 -4.75 -20.44 9.86
CA SER A 3 -3.80 -19.32 9.93
C SER A 3 -4.27 -18.28 8.91
N PRO A 4 -4.54 -17.02 9.30
CA PRO A 4 -4.77 -15.98 8.31
C PRO A 4 -3.46 -15.77 7.56
N ALA A 5 -3.42 -16.17 6.29
CA ALA A 5 -2.32 -15.84 5.40
C ALA A 5 -2.20 -14.32 5.36
N GLN A 6 -1.13 -13.78 5.96
CA GLN A 6 -0.77 -12.38 5.83
C GLN A 6 -0.30 -12.15 4.40
N ILE A 7 -1.19 -11.62 3.55
CA ILE A 7 -0.78 -11.08 2.26
C ILE A 7 -0.18 -9.71 2.58
N SER A 8 1.15 -9.62 2.48
CA SER A 8 1.87 -8.36 2.54
C SER A 8 2.35 -8.02 1.14
N VAL A 9 1.89 -6.90 0.60
CA VAL A 9 2.35 -6.41 -0.70
C VAL A 9 3.03 -5.06 -0.48
N THR A 10 4.32 -5.02 -0.79
CA THR A 10 5.07 -3.77 -0.95
C THR A 10 4.98 -3.39 -2.42
N VAL A 11 4.42 -2.22 -2.71
CA VAL A 11 4.24 -1.72 -4.07
C VAL A 11 5.15 -0.50 -4.26
N VAL A 12 6.13 -0.64 -5.16
CA VAL A 12 6.92 0.48 -5.70
C VAL A 12 6.60 0.55 -7.19
N VAL A 13 5.66 1.42 -7.58
CA VAL A 13 5.18 1.47 -8.97
C VAL A 13 4.85 2.91 -9.40
N ASN A 14 4.75 3.10 -10.70
CA ASN A 14 4.09 4.26 -11.28
C ASN A 14 2.60 3.92 -11.50
N VAL A 15 1.70 4.61 -10.80
CA VAL A 15 0.25 4.48 -10.99
C VAL A 15 -0.21 5.59 -11.92
N SER A 16 -0.45 5.25 -13.18
CA SER A 16 -0.98 6.14 -14.23
C SER A 16 -1.95 5.36 -15.14
N THR A 17 -2.74 6.08 -15.94
CA THR A 17 -3.70 5.50 -16.89
C THR A 17 -3.47 6.03 -18.30
N GLU A 18 -3.62 5.18 -19.31
CA GLU A 18 -3.67 5.59 -20.73
C GLU A 18 -5.10 5.91 -21.19
N GLU A 19 -6.10 5.46 -20.43
CA GLU A 19 -7.53 5.65 -20.68
C GLU A 19 -8.10 6.76 -19.79
N ASP A 20 -9.19 7.40 -20.25
CA ASP A 20 -9.93 8.37 -19.43
C ASP A 20 -10.73 7.65 -18.34
N LEU A 21 -10.30 7.82 -17.09
CA LEU A 21 -10.97 7.28 -15.90
C LEU A 21 -11.94 8.28 -15.25
N THR A 22 -12.33 9.35 -15.95
CA THR A 22 -13.28 10.33 -15.42
C THR A 22 -14.57 9.63 -14.97
N GLY A 23 -14.91 9.80 -13.69
CA GLY A 23 -16.09 9.20 -13.07
C GLY A 23 -15.91 7.76 -12.58
N VAL A 24 -14.70 7.19 -12.69
CA VAL A 24 -14.36 5.86 -12.16
C VAL A 24 -13.56 6.00 -10.86
N ASP A 25 -14.15 5.57 -9.76
CA ASP A 25 -13.46 5.55 -8.47
C ASP A 25 -12.40 4.43 -8.43
N THR A 26 -11.13 4.81 -8.39
CA THR A 26 -10.00 3.89 -8.22
C THR A 26 -9.31 4.12 -6.87
N TYR A 27 -9.00 3.05 -6.15
CA TYR A 27 -8.40 3.09 -4.80
C TYR A 27 -7.11 2.28 -4.77
N LEU A 28 -6.18 2.65 -3.88
CA LEU A 28 -4.91 1.95 -3.61
C LEU A 28 -5.13 0.53 -3.10
N GLY A 29 -6.25 0.27 -2.42
CA GLY A 29 -6.60 -1.07 -1.97
C GLY A 29 -7.86 -1.15 -1.12
N ARG A 30 -8.24 -2.39 -0.81
CA ARG A 30 -9.36 -2.74 0.06
C ARG A 30 -9.04 -3.99 0.89
N PRO A 31 -9.34 -4.00 2.20
CA PRO A 31 -8.94 -5.08 3.08
C PRO A 31 -9.89 -6.27 3.00
N TRP A 32 -9.51 -7.30 2.23
CA TRP A 32 -10.31 -8.52 2.12
C TRP A 32 -10.56 -9.16 3.50
N HIS A 33 -9.56 -9.11 4.39
CA HIS A 33 -9.64 -9.65 5.75
C HIS A 33 -8.97 -8.70 6.77
N PRO A 34 -9.26 -8.87 8.08
CA PRO A 34 -8.50 -8.23 9.15
C PRO A 34 -6.99 -8.51 9.01
N TYR A 35 -6.16 -7.57 9.46
CA TYR A 35 -4.69 -7.66 9.39
C TYR A 35 -4.10 -7.66 7.96
N SER A 36 -4.86 -7.24 6.95
CA SER A 36 -4.31 -6.95 5.62
C SER A 36 -3.24 -5.87 5.71
N ARG A 37 -2.13 -6.05 4.99
CA ARG A 37 -0.98 -5.13 4.99
C ARG A 37 -0.57 -4.75 3.58
N VAL A 38 -0.59 -3.45 3.29
CA VAL A 38 -0.20 -2.90 1.98
C VAL A 38 0.57 -1.61 2.20
N ILE A 39 1.71 -1.47 1.53
CA ILE A 39 2.56 -0.29 1.62
C ILE A 39 2.82 0.24 0.21
N PHE A 40 2.46 1.50 -0.04
CA PHE A 40 2.89 2.26 -1.21
C PHE A 40 4.01 3.21 -0.78
N MET A 41 5.22 2.99 -1.29
CA MET A 41 6.37 3.82 -0.93
C MET A 41 7.18 4.24 -2.16
N SER A 42 7.72 5.46 -2.12
CA SER A 42 8.54 6.04 -3.18
C SER A 42 7.91 5.89 -4.58
N SER A 43 6.59 6.01 -4.65
CA SER A 43 5.79 5.74 -5.86
C SER A 43 5.20 7.04 -6.42
N TYR A 44 4.94 7.06 -7.72
CA TYR A 44 4.16 8.15 -8.34
C TYR A 44 2.68 7.75 -8.38
N LEU A 45 1.81 8.62 -7.88
CA LEU A 45 0.37 8.44 -7.81
C LEU A 45 -0.32 9.56 -8.60
N ASP A 46 -0.95 9.21 -9.72
CA ASP A 46 -1.74 10.13 -10.54
C ASP A 46 -3.04 10.54 -9.81
N GLY A 47 -3.34 11.84 -9.82
CA GLY A 47 -4.54 12.41 -9.19
C GLY A 47 -5.84 12.19 -9.97
N ASN A 48 -5.76 11.86 -11.25
CA ASN A 48 -6.92 11.45 -12.05
C ASN A 48 -7.27 9.96 -11.85
N VAL A 49 -6.36 9.20 -11.24
CA VAL A 49 -6.56 7.78 -10.95
C VAL A 49 -6.93 7.60 -9.48
N VAL A 50 -6.07 8.02 -8.56
CA VAL A 50 -6.23 7.70 -7.15
C VAL A 50 -7.30 8.57 -6.51
N ASN A 51 -8.40 7.95 -6.09
CA ASN A 51 -9.44 8.61 -5.31
C ASN A 51 -8.81 9.23 -4.03
N PRO A 52 -9.17 10.47 -3.65
CA PRO A 52 -8.56 11.15 -2.50
C PRO A 52 -8.65 10.39 -1.17
N LYS A 53 -9.66 9.53 -0.99
CA LYS A 53 -9.77 8.64 0.18
C LYS A 53 -8.64 7.62 0.25
N GLY A 54 -8.01 7.30 -0.87
CA GLY A 54 -6.89 6.37 -1.05
C GLY A 54 -7.31 4.91 -0.88
N TRP A 55 -8.04 4.59 0.18
CA TRP A 55 -8.41 3.24 0.57
C TRP A 55 -9.93 3.13 0.70
N VAL A 56 -10.47 1.93 0.46
CA VAL A 56 -11.91 1.69 0.55
C VAL A 56 -12.22 0.44 1.35
N ALA A 57 -13.29 0.48 2.13
CA ALA A 57 -13.76 -0.66 2.91
C ALA A 57 -14.09 -1.86 2.00
N TRP A 58 -13.93 -3.06 2.53
CA TRP A 58 -14.36 -4.26 1.84
C TRP A 58 -15.84 -4.53 2.06
N TYR A 59 -16.58 -4.72 0.97
CA TYR A 59 -18.01 -4.99 0.97
C TYR A 59 -18.29 -6.48 0.74
N ILE A 60 -19.15 -7.06 1.58
CA ILE A 60 -19.72 -8.40 1.42
C ILE A 60 -21.24 -8.25 1.53
N ASN A 61 -21.97 -8.63 0.48
CA ASN A 61 -23.45 -8.58 0.46
C ASN A 61 -24.02 -7.22 0.87
N ASN A 62 -23.49 -6.12 0.31
CA ASN A 62 -23.85 -4.73 0.62
C ASN A 62 -23.56 -4.27 2.06
N ALA A 63 -22.84 -5.07 2.86
CA ALA A 63 -22.37 -4.70 4.19
C ALA A 63 -20.84 -4.55 4.21
N THR A 64 -20.32 -3.57 4.95
CA THR A 64 -18.88 -3.38 5.13
C THR A 64 -18.38 -4.11 6.37
N ASN A 65 -17.21 -4.73 6.29
CA ASN A 65 -16.47 -5.18 7.48
C ASN A 65 -15.57 -4.07 8.07
N GLU A 66 -15.78 -2.81 7.67
CA GLU A 66 -14.91 -1.66 7.95
C GLU A 66 -14.58 -1.52 9.43
N ARG A 67 -15.56 -1.68 10.32
CA ARG A 67 -15.31 -1.59 11.77
C ARG A 67 -14.24 -2.58 12.26
N SER A 68 -14.22 -3.78 11.68
CA SER A 68 -13.25 -4.82 12.04
C SER A 68 -11.89 -4.61 11.37
N THR A 69 -11.87 -4.07 10.15
CA THR A 69 -10.64 -3.91 9.36
C THR A 69 -9.96 -2.56 9.61
N ALA A 70 -10.70 -1.46 9.75
CA ALA A 70 -10.18 -0.11 9.94
C ALA A 70 -9.25 0.05 11.14
N SER A 71 -9.31 -0.84 12.15
CA SER A 71 -8.39 -0.82 13.29
C SER A 71 -7.32 -1.91 13.29
N THR A 72 -7.39 -2.87 12.37
CA THR A 72 -6.53 -4.07 12.36
C THR A 72 -5.62 -4.16 11.14
N VAL A 73 -5.96 -3.48 10.05
CA VAL A 73 -5.10 -3.41 8.85
C VAL A 73 -3.84 -2.60 9.12
N TYR A 74 -2.85 -2.75 8.25
CA TYR A 74 -1.65 -1.93 8.21
C TYR A 74 -1.47 -1.39 6.80
N TYR A 75 -2.17 -0.30 6.49
CA TYR A 75 -2.15 0.35 5.18
C TYR A 75 -1.32 1.62 5.28
N ALA A 76 -0.24 1.68 4.50
CA ALA A 76 0.78 2.67 4.73
C ALA A 76 1.25 3.37 3.45
N GLU A 77 1.61 4.65 3.59
CA GLU A 77 2.17 5.47 2.52
C GLU A 77 3.47 6.13 2.99
N TYR A 78 4.50 6.15 2.13
CA TYR A 78 5.78 6.82 2.39
C TYR A 78 6.33 7.49 1.14
N ASN A 79 6.65 8.79 1.22
CA ASN A 79 7.37 9.52 0.17
C ASN A 79 6.82 9.32 -1.26
N ASN A 80 5.49 9.20 -1.40
CA ASN A 80 4.84 9.13 -2.69
C ASN A 80 4.76 10.53 -3.32
N THR A 81 4.76 10.59 -4.64
CA THR A 81 4.73 11.83 -5.43
C THR A 81 3.53 11.86 -6.37
N GLY A 82 3.25 13.01 -6.98
CA GLY A 82 2.08 13.20 -7.85
C GLY A 82 0.83 13.68 -7.11
N ALA A 83 -0.18 14.12 -7.85
CA ALA A 83 -1.39 14.71 -7.26
C ALA A 83 -2.23 13.68 -6.48
N GLY A 84 -2.15 12.39 -6.83
CA GLY A 84 -2.81 11.29 -6.12
C GLY A 84 -2.16 10.95 -4.78
N ALA A 85 -0.94 11.45 -4.52
CA ALA A 85 -0.22 11.26 -3.25
C ALA A 85 -0.64 12.24 -2.15
N ILE A 86 -1.60 13.14 -2.40
CA ILE A 86 -2.11 14.04 -1.37
C ILE A 86 -2.88 13.23 -0.33
N VAL A 87 -2.41 13.28 0.92
CA VAL A 87 -2.94 12.46 2.03
C VAL A 87 -4.02 13.14 2.87
N SER A 88 -4.28 14.43 2.67
CA SER A 88 -5.20 15.23 3.51
C SER A 88 -6.65 14.75 3.52
N HIS A 89 -7.03 13.93 2.54
CA HIS A 89 -8.39 13.39 2.38
C HIS A 89 -8.47 11.87 2.56
N ARG A 90 -7.39 11.23 3.02
CA ARG A 90 -7.36 9.79 3.26
C ARG A 90 -8.36 9.38 4.34
N VAL A 91 -8.74 8.11 4.31
CA VAL A 91 -9.54 7.49 5.36
C VAL A 91 -8.95 7.72 6.76
N HIS A 92 -9.82 7.89 7.75
CA HIS A 92 -9.41 8.06 9.16
C HIS A 92 -9.32 6.73 9.92
N TRP A 93 -8.86 5.68 9.23
CA TRP A 93 -8.70 4.36 9.83
C TRP A 93 -7.53 4.36 10.81
N LYS A 94 -7.69 3.72 11.97
CA LYS A 94 -6.59 3.54 12.93
C LYS A 94 -5.44 2.71 12.34
N GLY A 95 -5.76 1.81 11.40
CA GLY A 95 -4.79 1.00 10.65
C GLY A 95 -4.19 1.69 9.43
N PHE A 96 -4.47 2.98 9.20
CA PHE A 96 -3.79 3.79 8.19
C PHE A 96 -2.58 4.50 8.81
N HIS A 97 -1.45 4.49 8.10
CA HIS A 97 -0.18 5.00 8.58
C HIS A 97 0.53 5.87 7.53
N LEU A 98 1.02 7.02 7.95
CA LEU A 98 2.05 7.76 7.20
C LEU A 98 3.38 7.42 7.85
N LEU A 99 4.23 6.71 7.11
CA LEU A 99 5.48 6.22 7.69
C LEU A 99 6.53 7.32 7.74
N THR A 100 7.41 7.20 8.72
CA THR A 100 8.69 7.91 8.79
C THR A 100 9.78 7.14 8.06
N THR A 101 10.93 7.80 7.87
CA THR A 101 12.13 7.17 7.29
C THR A 101 12.63 5.99 8.11
N ASP A 102 12.47 6.01 9.44
CA ASP A 102 12.89 4.89 10.27
C ASP A 102 11.92 3.71 10.16
N GLU A 103 10.61 3.96 10.13
CA GLU A 103 9.59 2.92 10.00
C GLU A 103 9.59 2.25 8.62
N VAL A 104 9.90 2.99 7.55
CA VAL A 104 9.91 2.42 6.20
C VAL A 104 11.05 1.41 6.00
N ARG A 105 12.13 1.48 6.81
CA ARG A 105 13.27 0.55 6.71
C ARG A 105 12.83 -0.89 6.88
N ASP A 106 11.85 -1.17 7.73
CA ASP A 106 11.32 -2.53 7.96
C ASP A 106 10.64 -3.11 6.71
N PHE A 107 10.22 -2.26 5.77
CA PHE A 107 9.52 -2.65 4.54
C PHE A 107 10.40 -2.64 3.30
N THR A 108 11.69 -2.31 3.45
CA THR A 108 12.68 -2.40 2.36
C THR A 108 12.90 -3.84 1.92
N VAL A 109 13.45 -4.02 0.72
CA VAL A 109 13.71 -5.34 0.12
C VAL A 109 14.66 -6.15 1.00
N GLU A 110 15.67 -5.52 1.59
CA GLU A 110 16.58 -6.18 2.53
C GLU A 110 15.86 -6.74 3.76
N ASN A 111 15.15 -5.87 4.50
CA ASN A 111 14.59 -6.25 5.79
C ASN A 111 13.31 -7.07 5.68
N PHE A 112 12.48 -6.78 4.68
CA PHE A 112 11.16 -7.38 4.58
C PHE A 112 11.20 -8.84 4.11
N ILE A 113 12.07 -9.14 3.14
CA ILE A 113 12.17 -10.48 2.52
C ILE A 113 13.56 -11.11 2.65
N GLY A 114 14.45 -10.53 3.46
CA GLY A 114 15.81 -11.06 3.67
C GLY A 114 16.61 -11.12 2.36
N ALA A 115 16.39 -10.17 1.46
CA ALA A 115 16.82 -10.26 0.07
C ALA A 115 18.33 -10.43 -0.13
N ALA A 116 19.15 -9.88 0.77
CA ALA A 116 20.60 -9.99 0.72
C ALA A 116 21.10 -11.45 0.69
N LEU A 117 20.29 -12.40 1.20
CA LEU A 117 20.63 -13.82 1.26
C LEU A 117 20.42 -14.58 -0.05
N TRP A 118 19.62 -14.07 -0.99
CA TRP A 118 19.20 -14.87 -2.14
C TRP A 118 19.09 -14.10 -3.46
N LEU A 119 18.78 -12.78 -3.44
CA LEU A 119 18.71 -12.00 -4.68
C LEU A 119 20.02 -11.95 -5.49
N PRO A 120 21.23 -11.87 -4.89
CA PRO A 120 22.47 -11.84 -5.67
C PRO A 120 22.66 -13.05 -6.61
N GLU A 121 22.06 -14.20 -6.28
CA GLU A 121 22.18 -15.43 -7.07
C GLU A 121 21.21 -15.47 -8.27
N THR A 122 20.23 -14.55 -8.32
CA THR A 122 19.15 -14.56 -9.32
C THR A 122 19.52 -13.86 -10.63
N ASN A 123 20.62 -13.09 -10.67
CA ASN A 123 20.98 -12.16 -11.75
C ASN A 123 19.91 -11.10 -12.07
N VAL A 124 18.93 -10.89 -11.19
CA VAL A 124 17.96 -9.79 -11.30
C VAL A 124 18.61 -8.51 -10.78
N SER A 125 18.30 -7.36 -11.39
CA SER A 125 18.70 -6.06 -10.85
C SER A 125 17.82 -5.69 -9.65
N PHE A 126 18.42 -5.31 -8.52
CA PHE A 126 17.70 -4.97 -7.31
C PHE A 126 18.34 -3.79 -6.58
N HIS A 127 17.54 -3.13 -5.75
CA HIS A 127 17.97 -2.23 -4.70
C HIS A 127 17.52 -2.81 -3.36
N LEU A 128 18.42 -2.86 -2.39
CA LEU A 128 18.15 -3.43 -1.08
C LEU A 128 17.33 -2.46 -0.20
N ASP A 129 17.57 -1.17 -0.35
CA ASP A 129 16.93 -0.09 0.38
C ASP A 129 16.41 1.01 -0.57
N LEU A 130 15.96 2.12 0.02
CA LEU A 130 15.50 3.32 -0.71
C LEU A 130 16.62 4.38 -0.87
N GLY A 131 17.89 4.02 -0.64
CA GLY A 131 19.03 4.95 -0.61
C GLY A 131 19.01 5.91 0.59
N LEU A 132 18.53 5.43 1.73
CA LEU A 132 18.29 6.16 2.98
C LEU A 132 19.42 6.04 4.00
#